data_AF-T1CTH0-F1
#
_entry.id   AF-T1CTH0-F1
#
_cell.length_a   1.000
_cell.length_b   1.000
_cell.length_c   1.000
_cell.angle_alpha   90.00
_cell.angle_beta   90.00
_cell.angle_gamma   90.00
#
_symmetry.space_group_name_H-M   'P 1'
#
loop_
_entity.id
_entity.type
_entity.pdbx_description
1 polymer ?
#
loop_
_entity_poly.entity_id
_entity_poly.type
_entity_poly.pdbx_seq_one_letter_code
_entity_poly.pdbx_strand_id
1 'polypeptide(L)'
;NLASSEGRLFKGGSGTGSNLSALRGSHERLSGGGIASGPVSFMRAFDALAGVIKSGGTTRRAAKMVILNMDHPDIVEFIECKVKEEDKALALIREGYSSNFDGTDPDSAYASIAYQNANHSVRIPDAFMEAVVRDGKWKTYNRTDHSVAADLPGPRPVAEALARCLAVWRSGVQFDDITNDWHTSPMSGRINASNPCSEYLFLDDTACNLASINLVKFLDGRGTFDLERYRQAVRTMILAMEIIVDASSYPTPTIAQNSHDFRPLGLGFANLGSLVMHYGLAYDSEPGRSLAASLAAFLSAEGYHTSAEIARRMGSVRRLPEEPGPDAPRHGKARGRGRPDRQGRSPDHPVCGGGGRPLARDGEGGGTLGLPQRPDLGHRPDRDDRAPDGMRHPRP
;
A
#
# COMPACT_ATOMS: atom_id res chain seq x y z
N ASN A 1 5.98 -25.12 6.30
CA ASN A 1 4.72 -25.27 5.53
C ASN A 1 3.90 -23.99 5.71
N LEU A 2 3.61 -23.28 4.61
CA LEU A 2 2.97 -21.95 4.62
C LEU A 2 1.59 -21.95 5.32
N ALA A 3 0.75 -22.95 5.05
CA ALA A 3 -0.59 -23.03 5.66
C ALA A 3 -0.53 -23.07 7.20
N SER A 4 0.44 -23.80 7.75
CA SER A 4 0.63 -23.89 9.20
C SER A 4 1.12 -22.57 9.80
N SER A 5 2.07 -21.90 9.14
CA SER A 5 2.59 -20.61 9.60
C SER A 5 1.52 -19.52 9.56
N GLU A 6 0.80 -19.39 8.43
CA GLU A 6 -0.29 -18.42 8.27
C GLU A 6 -1.43 -18.70 9.24
N GLY A 7 -1.81 -19.96 9.45
CA GLY A 7 -2.86 -20.30 10.41
C GLY A 7 -2.53 -19.86 11.85
N ARG A 8 -1.25 -19.93 12.25
CA ARG A 8 -0.80 -19.42 13.56
C ARG A 8 -0.85 -17.89 13.62
N LEU A 9 -0.46 -17.21 12.56
CA LEU A 9 -0.54 -15.75 12.43
C LEU A 9 -1.99 -15.26 12.51
N PHE A 10 -2.90 -15.89 11.76
CA PHE A 10 -4.33 -15.59 11.79
C PHE A 10 -4.92 -15.83 13.18
N LYS A 11 -4.60 -16.96 13.82
CA LYS A 11 -5.01 -17.21 15.21
C LYS A 11 -4.60 -16.07 16.15
N GLY A 12 -3.40 -15.50 15.95
CA GLY A 12 -2.86 -14.38 16.72
C GLY A 12 -3.44 -13.01 16.40
N GLY A 13 -4.34 -12.89 15.41
CA GLY A 13 -4.92 -11.60 15.02
C GLY A 13 -4.19 -10.89 13.86
N SER A 14 -3.10 -11.48 13.35
CA SER A 14 -2.22 -10.85 12.36
C SER A 14 -2.67 -11.14 10.93
N GLY A 15 -2.49 -10.16 10.05
CA GLY A 15 -2.61 -10.36 8.61
C GLY A 15 -1.29 -10.85 8.00
N THR A 16 -1.35 -11.53 6.85
CA THR A 16 -0.15 -12.05 6.17
C THR A 16 -0.16 -11.72 4.68
N GLY A 17 1.00 -11.73 4.05
CA GLY A 17 1.07 -11.68 2.60
C GLY A 17 2.19 -12.56 2.06
N SER A 18 1.88 -13.21 0.94
CA SER A 18 2.71 -14.28 0.40
C SER A 18 2.82 -14.12 -1.12
N ASN A 19 4.05 -14.14 -1.62
CA ASN A 19 4.32 -14.17 -3.06
C ASN A 19 4.46 -15.63 -3.52
N LEU A 20 3.56 -16.05 -4.40
CA LEU A 20 3.47 -17.44 -4.87
C LEU A 20 4.27 -17.70 -6.14
N SER A 21 5.06 -16.75 -6.62
CA SER A 21 5.81 -16.85 -7.89
C SER A 21 6.91 -17.92 -7.89
N ALA A 22 7.28 -18.44 -6.71
CA ALA A 22 8.17 -19.57 -6.59
C ALA A 22 7.48 -20.92 -6.87
N LEU A 23 6.14 -20.96 -6.86
CA LEU A 23 5.40 -22.15 -7.23
C LEU A 23 5.54 -22.41 -8.71
N ARG A 24 5.66 -23.69 -9.06
CA ARG A 24 5.68 -24.15 -10.44
C ARG A 24 4.37 -23.79 -11.15
N GLY A 25 4.46 -23.34 -12.39
CA GLY A 25 3.31 -23.01 -13.24
C GLY A 25 2.47 -24.22 -13.65
N SER A 26 1.19 -23.98 -13.93
CA SER A 26 0.18 -25.01 -14.24
C SER A 26 0.48 -25.84 -15.51
N HIS A 27 1.37 -25.35 -16.37
CA HIS A 27 1.74 -26.00 -17.62
C HIS A 27 3.05 -26.82 -17.52
N GLU A 28 3.74 -26.74 -16.39
CA GLU A 28 5.04 -27.40 -16.21
C GLU A 28 4.85 -28.87 -15.76
N ARG A 29 5.72 -29.76 -16.24
CA ARG A 29 5.66 -31.20 -15.95
C ARG A 29 6.14 -31.52 -14.53
N LEU A 30 5.61 -32.60 -13.96
CA LEU A 30 6.08 -33.18 -12.70
C LEU A 30 7.06 -34.34 -12.96
N SER A 31 7.99 -34.57 -12.04
CA SER A 31 8.98 -35.66 -12.15
C SER A 31 8.33 -37.05 -12.10
N GLY A 32 7.22 -37.20 -11.39
CA GLY A 32 6.43 -38.44 -11.31
C GLY A 32 5.39 -38.62 -12.42
N GLY A 33 5.37 -37.73 -13.43
CA GLY A 33 4.34 -37.71 -14.48
C GLY A 33 3.19 -36.73 -14.18
N GLY A 34 2.52 -36.28 -15.24
CA GLY A 34 1.46 -35.26 -15.16
C GLY A 34 1.96 -33.81 -15.22
N ILE A 35 1.04 -32.88 -15.00
CA ILE A 35 1.26 -31.43 -14.98
C ILE A 35 1.02 -30.87 -13.58
N ALA A 36 1.71 -29.80 -13.24
CA ALA A 36 1.52 -29.14 -11.95
C ALA A 36 0.16 -28.42 -11.89
N SER A 37 -0.38 -28.22 -10.69
CA SER A 37 -1.65 -27.52 -10.51
C SER A 37 -1.54 -26.00 -10.66
N GLY A 38 -0.33 -25.43 -10.53
CA GLY A 38 -0.09 -23.98 -10.61
C GLY A 38 -0.48 -23.20 -9.34
N PRO A 39 0.10 -22.01 -9.10
CA PRO A 39 -0.24 -21.13 -7.99
C PRO A 39 -1.74 -20.83 -7.84
N VAL A 40 -2.48 -20.61 -8.94
CA VAL A 40 -3.91 -20.25 -8.88
C VAL A 40 -4.74 -21.37 -8.26
N SER A 41 -4.38 -22.64 -8.51
CA SER A 41 -5.02 -23.78 -7.85
C SER A 41 -4.71 -23.83 -6.35
N PHE A 42 -3.44 -23.68 -5.96
CA PHE A 42 -3.04 -23.63 -4.55
C PHE A 42 -3.69 -22.46 -3.79
N MET A 43 -3.93 -21.34 -4.45
CA MET A 43 -4.64 -20.21 -3.87
C MET A 43 -6.04 -20.57 -3.39
N ARG A 44 -6.74 -21.50 -4.04
CA ARG A 44 -8.06 -21.96 -3.55
C ARG A 44 -7.96 -22.62 -2.18
N ALA A 45 -6.91 -23.39 -1.95
CA ALA A 45 -6.67 -24.02 -0.65
C ALA A 45 -6.34 -22.97 0.42
N PHE A 46 -5.49 -21.98 0.09
CA PHE A 46 -5.15 -20.91 1.02
C PHE A 46 -6.31 -19.93 1.27
N ASP A 47 -7.17 -19.71 0.29
CA ASP A 47 -8.40 -18.92 0.39
C ASP A 47 -9.39 -19.59 1.36
N ALA A 48 -9.62 -20.89 1.20
CA ALA A 48 -10.44 -21.66 2.12
C ALA A 48 -9.87 -21.65 3.54
N LEU A 49 -8.54 -21.79 3.69
CA LEU A 49 -7.87 -21.70 4.98
C LEU A 49 -8.07 -20.33 5.67
N ALA A 50 -7.95 -19.24 4.91
CA ALA A 50 -8.19 -17.89 5.41
C ALA A 50 -9.68 -17.68 5.79
N GLY A 51 -10.60 -18.31 5.06
CA GLY A 51 -12.04 -18.27 5.35
C GLY A 51 -12.45 -18.98 6.63
N VAL A 52 -11.77 -20.08 7.02
CA VAL A 52 -12.14 -20.87 8.20
C VAL A 52 -11.53 -20.38 9.51
N ILE A 53 -10.41 -19.64 9.47
CA ILE A 53 -9.75 -19.14 10.70
C ILE A 53 -10.20 -17.72 10.99
N LYS A 54 -10.90 -17.55 12.11
CA LYS A 54 -11.25 -16.22 12.64
C LYS A 54 -10.06 -15.59 13.36
N SER A 55 -9.77 -14.34 13.02
CA SER A 55 -8.57 -13.64 13.46
C SER A 55 -8.66 -13.24 14.94
N GLY A 56 -7.66 -13.62 15.73
CA GLY A 56 -7.56 -13.25 17.15
C GLY A 56 -8.69 -13.78 18.04
N GLY A 57 -9.44 -14.81 17.61
CA GLY A 57 -10.62 -15.31 18.32
C GLY A 57 -11.83 -14.37 18.27
N THR A 58 -11.79 -13.32 17.45
CA THR A 58 -12.89 -12.37 17.25
C THR A 58 -13.79 -12.79 16.08
N THR A 59 -14.84 -12.02 15.76
CA THR A 59 -15.67 -12.25 14.56
C THR A 59 -14.99 -11.86 13.25
N ARG A 60 -13.80 -11.23 13.29
CA ARG A 60 -13.09 -10.73 12.11
C ARG A 60 -12.41 -11.86 11.34
N ARG A 61 -12.61 -11.92 10.01
CA ARG A 61 -11.91 -12.86 9.12
C ARG A 61 -10.41 -12.60 9.09
N ALA A 62 -9.62 -13.63 8.76
CA ALA A 62 -8.20 -13.47 8.47
C ALA A 62 -7.99 -12.48 7.31
N ALA A 63 -6.91 -11.70 7.37
CA ALA A 63 -6.54 -10.78 6.31
C ALA A 63 -5.30 -11.32 5.58
N LYS A 64 -5.41 -11.52 4.27
CA LYS A 64 -4.35 -12.13 3.46
C LYS A 64 -4.08 -11.32 2.19
N MET A 65 -2.82 -11.20 1.80
CA MET A 65 -2.38 -10.77 0.46
C MET A 65 -1.78 -11.97 -0.28
N VAL A 66 -2.10 -12.10 -1.56
CA VAL A 66 -1.45 -13.02 -2.48
C VAL A 66 -0.86 -12.23 -3.63
N ILE A 67 0.40 -12.50 -3.93
CA ILE A 67 1.14 -11.83 -4.99
C ILE A 67 1.63 -12.84 -6.02
N LEU A 68 1.58 -12.44 -7.29
CA LEU A 68 2.23 -13.14 -8.38
C LEU A 68 3.01 -12.14 -9.24
N ASN A 69 4.24 -12.50 -9.61
CA ASN A 69 5.12 -11.68 -10.44
C ASN A 69 4.66 -11.72 -11.89
N MET A 70 4.82 -10.59 -12.59
CA MET A 70 4.39 -10.40 -13.97
C MET A 70 5.06 -11.36 -14.99
N ASP A 71 6.18 -11.97 -14.62
CA ASP A 71 6.92 -12.94 -15.44
C ASP A 71 6.47 -14.39 -15.20
N HIS A 72 5.46 -14.63 -14.36
CA HIS A 72 4.94 -15.97 -14.07
C HIS A 72 4.04 -16.51 -15.20
N PRO A 73 4.19 -17.79 -15.64
CA PRO A 73 3.38 -18.35 -16.72
C PRO A 73 1.87 -18.25 -16.49
N ASP A 74 1.42 -18.47 -15.25
CA ASP A 74 0.01 -18.38 -14.88
C ASP A 74 -0.50 -16.95 -14.60
N ILE A 75 0.24 -15.91 -15.02
CA ILE A 75 -0.11 -14.52 -14.66
C ILE A 75 -1.47 -14.06 -15.19
N VAL A 76 -1.84 -14.48 -16.40
CA VAL A 76 -3.14 -14.11 -16.99
C VAL A 76 -4.28 -14.76 -16.21
N GLU A 77 -4.14 -16.04 -15.83
CA GLU A 77 -5.13 -16.72 -15.00
C GLU A 77 -5.26 -16.04 -13.64
N PHE A 78 -4.13 -15.69 -13.02
CA PHE A 78 -4.11 -14.97 -11.74
C PHE A 78 -4.84 -13.62 -11.79
N ILE A 79 -4.62 -12.84 -12.85
CA ILE A 79 -5.28 -11.53 -13.05
C ILE A 79 -6.80 -11.70 -13.12
N GLU A 80 -7.27 -12.68 -13.89
CA GLU A 80 -8.69 -12.82 -14.22
C GLU A 80 -9.49 -13.64 -13.21
N CYS A 81 -8.83 -14.41 -12.34
CA CYS A 81 -9.50 -15.43 -11.51
C CYS A 81 -10.64 -14.87 -10.66
N LYS A 82 -10.46 -13.72 -10.01
CA LYS A 82 -11.48 -13.08 -9.17
C LYS A 82 -12.65 -12.51 -9.98
N VAL A 83 -12.39 -12.01 -11.19
CA VAL A 83 -13.47 -11.54 -12.08
C VAL A 83 -14.32 -12.72 -12.52
N LYS A 84 -13.69 -13.84 -12.90
CA LYS A 84 -14.41 -15.08 -13.27
C LYS A 84 -15.24 -15.64 -12.13
N GLU A 85 -14.77 -15.56 -10.88
CA GLU A 85 -15.56 -15.95 -9.70
C GLU A 85 -16.70 -14.96 -9.41
N GLU A 86 -16.49 -13.66 -9.63
CA GLU A 86 -17.55 -12.66 -9.51
C GLU A 86 -18.70 -12.91 -10.49
N ASP A 87 -18.38 -13.23 -11.75
CA ASP A 87 -19.40 -13.56 -12.76
C ASP A 87 -20.25 -14.76 -12.33
N LYS A 88 -19.66 -15.73 -11.62
CA LYS A 88 -20.40 -16.87 -11.04
C LYS A 88 -21.31 -16.42 -9.91
N ALA A 89 -20.83 -15.58 -8.99
CA ALA A 89 -21.68 -15.05 -7.92
C ALA A 89 -22.86 -14.26 -8.49
N LEU A 90 -22.64 -13.43 -9.50
CA LEU A 90 -23.72 -12.69 -10.17
C LEU A 90 -24.72 -13.62 -10.86
N ALA A 91 -24.26 -14.72 -11.46
CA ALA A 91 -25.16 -15.73 -12.02
C ALA A 91 -26.01 -16.40 -10.92
N LEU A 92 -25.41 -16.80 -9.79
CA LEU A 92 -26.15 -17.37 -8.66
C LEU A 92 -27.16 -16.39 -8.07
N ILE A 93 -26.80 -15.12 -7.93
CA ILE A 93 -27.71 -14.07 -7.44
C ILE A 93 -28.92 -13.92 -8.36
N ARG A 94 -28.72 -14.01 -9.69
CA ARG A 94 -29.83 -13.97 -10.66
C ARG A 94 -30.79 -15.15 -10.51
N GLU A 95 -30.29 -16.32 -10.10
CA GLU A 95 -31.09 -17.52 -9.81
C GLU A 95 -31.72 -17.50 -8.40
N GLY A 96 -31.55 -16.40 -7.63
CA GLY A 96 -32.23 -16.19 -6.35
C GLY A 96 -31.38 -16.49 -5.11
N TYR A 97 -30.09 -16.80 -5.26
CA TYR A 97 -29.19 -16.88 -4.10
C TYR A 97 -28.97 -15.49 -3.50
N SER A 98 -28.78 -15.45 -2.19
CA SER A 98 -28.50 -14.22 -1.44
C SER A 98 -27.22 -13.54 -1.96
N SER A 99 -27.28 -12.22 -2.12
CA SER A 99 -26.14 -11.37 -2.52
C SER A 99 -25.24 -10.97 -1.36
N ASN A 100 -25.47 -11.54 -0.18
CA ASN A 100 -24.71 -11.20 1.01
C ASN A 100 -23.22 -11.56 0.87
N PHE A 101 -22.35 -10.57 1.00
CA PHE A 101 -20.89 -10.72 0.88
C PHE A 101 -20.14 -10.64 2.23
N ASP A 102 -20.83 -10.26 3.31
CA ASP A 102 -20.19 -10.03 4.61
C ASP A 102 -19.82 -11.33 5.35
N GLY A 103 -20.25 -12.47 4.82
CA GLY A 103 -19.97 -13.82 5.34
C GLY A 103 -20.89 -14.23 6.50
N THR A 104 -21.97 -13.51 6.77
CA THR A 104 -22.97 -13.87 7.79
C THR A 104 -24.01 -14.87 7.28
N ASP A 105 -24.16 -14.98 5.97
CA ASP A 105 -25.04 -15.95 5.32
C ASP A 105 -24.21 -17.05 4.64
N PRO A 106 -24.19 -18.29 5.19
CA PRO A 106 -23.42 -19.39 4.64
C PRO A 106 -23.99 -19.91 3.31
N ASP A 107 -25.23 -19.60 2.98
CA ASP A 107 -25.92 -20.03 1.76
C ASP A 107 -25.87 -18.94 0.66
N SER A 108 -25.12 -17.86 0.88
CA SER A 108 -24.99 -16.78 -0.09
C SER A 108 -24.17 -17.20 -1.31
N ALA A 109 -24.40 -16.51 -2.43
CA ALA A 109 -23.61 -16.72 -3.64
C ALA A 109 -22.10 -16.56 -3.36
N TYR A 110 -21.72 -15.56 -2.55
CA TYR A 110 -20.33 -15.27 -2.20
C TYR A 110 -19.69 -16.32 -1.29
N ALA A 111 -20.48 -17.04 -0.49
CA ALA A 111 -19.96 -18.14 0.34
C ALA A 111 -19.53 -19.36 -0.49
N SER A 112 -20.03 -19.48 -1.72
CA SER A 112 -19.79 -20.64 -2.61
C SER A 112 -18.65 -20.48 -3.63
N ILE A 113 -18.13 -19.26 -3.79
CA ILE A 113 -17.10 -18.94 -4.79
C ILE A 113 -15.71 -18.80 -4.16
N ALA A 114 -14.67 -18.92 -4.98
CA ALA A 114 -13.28 -18.86 -4.52
C ALA A 114 -12.70 -17.44 -4.51
N TYR A 115 -11.56 -17.29 -3.86
CA TYR A 115 -10.68 -16.11 -3.86
C TYR A 115 -11.27 -14.86 -3.19
N GLN A 116 -12.20 -15.02 -2.25
CA GLN A 116 -12.85 -13.90 -1.56
C GLN A 116 -12.14 -13.50 -0.27
N ASN A 117 -11.27 -14.36 0.28
CA ASN A 117 -10.63 -14.18 1.59
C ASN A 117 -9.18 -13.65 1.51
N ALA A 118 -8.74 -13.21 0.32
CA ALA A 118 -7.44 -12.60 0.13
C ALA A 118 -7.48 -11.43 -0.86
N ASN A 119 -6.69 -10.39 -0.63
CA ASN A 119 -6.33 -9.42 -1.65
C ASN A 119 -5.36 -10.05 -2.63
N HIS A 120 -5.51 -9.77 -3.92
CA HIS A 120 -4.56 -10.19 -4.95
C HIS A 120 -3.82 -8.98 -5.47
N SER A 121 -2.51 -9.06 -5.67
CA SER A 121 -1.74 -8.03 -6.36
C SER A 121 -0.79 -8.63 -7.36
N VAL A 122 -0.73 -8.03 -8.55
CA VAL A 122 0.31 -8.35 -9.52
C VAL A 122 1.55 -7.54 -9.20
N ARG A 123 2.71 -8.19 -9.13
CA ARG A 123 3.98 -7.49 -8.98
C ARG A 123 4.64 -7.22 -10.32
N ILE A 124 4.82 -5.94 -10.63
CA ILE A 124 5.15 -5.43 -11.95
C ILE A 124 6.53 -4.79 -11.93
N PRO A 125 7.48 -5.28 -12.74
CA PRO A 125 8.76 -4.59 -12.96
C PRO A 125 8.60 -3.44 -13.97
N ASP A 126 9.46 -2.43 -13.87
CA ASP A 126 9.63 -1.32 -14.81
C ASP A 126 9.75 -1.84 -16.25
N ALA A 127 10.48 -2.94 -16.45
CA ALA A 127 10.67 -3.55 -17.77
C ALA A 127 9.35 -3.95 -18.45
N PHE A 128 8.34 -4.40 -17.68
CA PHE A 128 7.02 -4.70 -18.23
C PHE A 128 6.30 -3.41 -18.64
N MET A 129 6.33 -2.39 -17.78
CA MET A 129 5.70 -1.10 -18.06
C MET A 129 6.32 -0.44 -19.30
N GLU A 130 7.64 -0.51 -19.45
CA GLU A 130 8.34 -0.05 -20.65
C GLU A 130 7.93 -0.85 -21.90
N ALA A 131 7.80 -2.17 -21.79
CA ALA A 131 7.33 -3.01 -22.88
C ALA A 131 5.89 -2.65 -23.32
N VAL A 132 5.00 -2.29 -22.38
CA VAL A 132 3.65 -1.81 -22.71
C VAL A 132 3.70 -0.47 -23.44
N VAL A 133 4.47 0.50 -22.92
CA VAL A 133 4.54 1.86 -23.49
C VAL A 133 5.17 1.87 -24.89
N ARG A 134 6.15 1.00 -25.13
CA ARG A 134 6.89 0.93 -26.40
C ARG A 134 6.36 -0.09 -27.39
N ASP A 135 5.22 -0.73 -27.12
CA ASP A 135 4.69 -1.85 -27.91
C ASP A 135 5.74 -2.96 -28.13
N GLY A 136 6.50 -3.24 -27.08
CA GLY A 136 7.55 -4.24 -27.04
C GLY A 136 7.02 -5.67 -26.84
N LYS A 137 7.96 -6.58 -26.57
CA LYS A 137 7.66 -7.98 -26.26
C LYS A 137 7.80 -8.25 -24.76
N TRP A 138 6.97 -9.14 -24.24
CA TRP A 138 7.08 -9.65 -22.88
C TRP A 138 7.11 -11.17 -22.90
N LYS A 139 7.83 -11.77 -21.95
CA LYS A 139 7.98 -13.21 -21.82
C LYS A 139 7.76 -13.61 -20.37
N THR A 140 7.19 -14.78 -20.19
CA THR A 140 7.12 -15.48 -18.90
C THR A 140 8.09 -16.64 -18.88
N TYR A 141 8.42 -17.08 -17.68
CA TYR A 141 9.43 -18.11 -17.47
C TYR A 141 8.90 -19.22 -16.56
N ASN A 142 9.11 -20.46 -17.00
CA ASN A 142 8.88 -21.65 -16.19
C ASN A 142 9.76 -21.61 -14.94
N ARG A 143 9.25 -22.10 -13.81
CA ARG A 143 9.99 -22.06 -12.53
C ARG A 143 10.88 -23.28 -12.30
N THR A 144 10.74 -24.32 -13.13
CA THR A 144 11.59 -25.51 -13.06
C THR A 144 12.92 -25.37 -13.78
N ASP A 145 12.93 -24.80 -14.98
CA ASP A 145 14.11 -24.74 -15.86
C ASP A 145 14.42 -23.34 -16.39
N HIS A 146 13.62 -22.33 -16.02
CA HIS A 146 13.73 -20.95 -16.52
C HIS A 146 13.60 -20.82 -18.04
N SER A 147 13.06 -21.82 -18.73
CA SER A 147 12.73 -21.70 -20.14
C SER A 147 11.60 -20.69 -20.32
N VAL A 148 11.56 -20.05 -21.48
CA VAL A 148 10.43 -19.21 -21.87
C VAL A 148 9.18 -20.10 -21.90
N ALA A 149 8.15 -19.71 -21.15
CA ALA A 149 6.86 -20.38 -21.17
C ALA A 149 6.12 -20.06 -22.48
N ALA A 150 5.16 -20.92 -22.86
CA ALA A 150 4.41 -20.76 -24.09
C ALA A 150 3.67 -19.40 -24.16
N ASP A 151 3.43 -18.95 -25.39
CA ASP A 151 3.03 -17.58 -25.77
C ASP A 151 1.95 -16.97 -24.85
N LEU A 152 2.36 -15.96 -24.08
CA LEU A 152 1.40 -15.00 -23.55
C LEU A 152 0.88 -14.10 -24.66
N PRO A 153 -0.33 -13.52 -24.49
CA PRO A 153 -0.67 -12.29 -25.17
C PRO A 153 0.46 -11.26 -24.99
N GLY A 154 0.70 -10.41 -26.00
CA GLY A 154 1.68 -9.32 -25.86
C GLY A 154 1.43 -8.47 -24.60
N PRO A 155 2.42 -7.66 -24.16
CA PRO A 155 2.32 -6.93 -22.89
C PRO A 155 1.08 -6.03 -22.80
N ARG A 156 0.64 -5.44 -23.92
CA ARG A 156 -0.53 -4.55 -23.97
C ARG A 156 -1.85 -5.26 -23.61
N PRO A 157 -2.26 -6.36 -24.26
CA PRO A 157 -3.43 -7.13 -23.84
C PRO A 157 -3.41 -7.56 -22.36
N VAL A 158 -2.24 -7.96 -21.84
CA VAL A 158 -2.10 -8.32 -20.41
C VAL A 158 -2.32 -7.11 -19.51
N ALA A 159 -1.73 -5.96 -19.85
CA ALA A 159 -1.92 -4.71 -19.12
C ALA A 159 -3.38 -4.22 -19.17
N GLU A 160 -4.06 -4.39 -20.29
CA GLU A 160 -5.49 -4.07 -20.43
C GLU A 160 -6.36 -4.99 -19.58
N ALA A 161 -6.07 -6.29 -19.53
CA ALA A 161 -6.76 -7.23 -18.63
C ALA A 161 -6.58 -6.83 -17.16
N LEU A 162 -5.35 -6.49 -16.77
CA LEU A 162 -5.05 -6.01 -15.43
C LEU A 162 -5.78 -4.69 -15.11
N ALA A 163 -5.79 -3.73 -16.04
CA ALA A 163 -6.50 -2.46 -15.88
C ALA A 163 -8.01 -2.65 -15.70
N ARG A 164 -8.63 -3.58 -16.43
CA ARG A 164 -10.05 -3.94 -16.22
C ARG A 164 -10.29 -4.50 -14.83
N CYS A 165 -9.43 -5.41 -14.35
CA CYS A 165 -9.56 -6.00 -13.02
C CYS A 165 -9.33 -4.97 -11.89
N LEU A 166 -8.40 -4.03 -12.08
CA LEU A 166 -8.18 -2.90 -11.17
C LEU A 166 -9.43 -2.01 -11.07
N ALA A 167 -10.07 -1.70 -12.20
CA ALA A 167 -11.24 -0.82 -12.23
C ALA A 167 -12.45 -1.36 -11.45
N VAL A 168 -12.52 -2.69 -11.26
CA VAL A 168 -13.56 -3.36 -10.46
C VAL A 168 -13.04 -3.89 -9.11
N TRP A 169 -11.86 -3.42 -8.66
CA TRP A 169 -11.26 -3.73 -7.36
C TRP A 169 -10.97 -5.23 -7.14
N ARG A 170 -10.68 -5.98 -8.22
CA ARG A 170 -10.43 -7.44 -8.16
C ARG A 170 -8.97 -7.81 -8.09
N SER A 171 -8.07 -6.95 -8.52
CA SER A 171 -6.63 -7.09 -8.31
C SER A 171 -6.03 -5.72 -8.03
N GLY A 172 -5.04 -5.67 -7.16
CA GLY A 172 -4.12 -4.55 -6.97
C GLY A 172 -2.86 -4.71 -7.82
N VAL A 173 -1.95 -3.74 -7.69
CA VAL A 173 -0.62 -3.78 -8.29
C VAL A 173 0.45 -3.37 -7.29
N GLN A 174 1.64 -3.94 -7.45
CA GLN A 174 2.83 -3.57 -6.70
C GLN A 174 3.97 -3.35 -7.69
N PHE A 175 4.66 -2.22 -7.58
CA PHE A 175 5.77 -1.90 -8.47
C PHE A 175 7.06 -2.41 -7.86
N ASP A 176 7.63 -3.41 -8.52
CA ASP A 176 8.68 -4.27 -7.95
C ASP A 176 10.02 -3.54 -7.80
N ASP A 177 10.42 -2.81 -8.85
CA ASP A 177 11.71 -2.12 -8.90
C ASP A 177 11.72 -0.94 -7.92
N ILE A 178 10.72 -0.04 -7.98
CA ILE A 178 10.65 1.10 -7.05
C ILE A 178 10.56 0.65 -5.58
N THR A 179 9.89 -0.47 -5.31
CA THR A 179 9.86 -1.04 -3.95
C THR A 179 11.25 -1.40 -3.46
N ASN A 180 12.06 -2.06 -4.30
CA ASN A 180 13.39 -2.51 -3.92
C ASN A 180 14.45 -1.38 -4.02
N ASP A 181 14.27 -0.40 -4.90
CA ASP A 181 15.13 0.79 -5.00
C ASP A 181 15.11 1.62 -3.71
N TRP A 182 13.98 1.64 -3.01
CA TRP A 182 13.81 2.31 -1.72
C TRP A 182 14.01 1.39 -0.51
N HIS A 183 14.45 0.14 -0.74
CA HIS A 183 14.70 -0.78 0.36
C HIS A 183 15.85 -0.28 1.24
N THR A 184 15.59 -0.16 2.53
CA THR A 184 16.57 0.28 3.54
C THR A 184 17.52 -0.83 4.00
N SER A 185 17.33 -2.09 3.59
CA SER A 185 18.17 -3.23 3.99
C SER A 185 18.45 -4.24 2.86
N PRO A 186 18.83 -3.79 1.64
CA PRO A 186 18.91 -4.66 0.46
C PRO A 186 19.94 -5.79 0.57
N MET A 187 20.97 -5.61 1.41
CA MET A 187 21.97 -6.65 1.67
C MET A 187 21.43 -7.82 2.51
N SER A 188 20.30 -7.61 3.20
CA SER A 188 19.66 -8.66 4.01
C SER A 188 18.66 -9.51 3.23
N GLY A 189 18.39 -9.14 1.98
CA GLY A 189 17.45 -9.84 1.12
C GLY A 189 16.62 -8.88 0.28
N ARG A 190 15.80 -9.48 -0.57
CA ARG A 190 14.89 -8.75 -1.44
C ARG A 190 13.51 -8.62 -0.79
N ILE A 191 12.80 -7.53 -1.04
CA ILE A 191 11.40 -7.43 -0.66
C ILE A 191 10.58 -8.31 -1.62
N ASN A 192 9.95 -9.37 -1.10
CA ASN A 192 9.21 -10.34 -1.92
C ASN A 192 7.69 -10.19 -1.87
N ALA A 193 7.16 -9.65 -0.78
CA ALA A 193 5.73 -9.47 -0.58
C ALA A 193 5.43 -8.17 0.20
N SER A 194 4.14 -7.91 0.38
CA SER A 194 3.63 -6.91 1.32
C SER A 194 2.67 -7.57 2.31
N ASN A 195 2.27 -6.84 3.34
CA ASN A 195 1.11 -7.21 4.16
C ASN A 195 -0.24 -7.02 3.39
N PRO A 196 -1.40 -7.40 3.97
CA PRO A 196 -2.71 -7.33 3.32
C PRO A 196 -3.11 -5.99 2.69
N CYS A 197 -2.68 -4.88 3.27
CA CYS A 197 -3.07 -3.53 2.82
C CYS A 197 -1.97 -2.84 1.99
N SER A 198 -0.86 -3.55 1.69
CA SER A 198 0.23 -3.10 0.82
C SER A 198 1.04 -1.88 1.31
N GLU A 199 0.91 -1.49 2.58
CA GLU A 199 1.63 -0.38 3.21
C GLU A 199 2.94 -0.80 3.89
N TYR A 200 3.10 -2.09 4.18
CA TYR A 200 4.34 -2.64 4.74
C TYR A 200 5.06 -3.49 3.69
N LEU A 201 6.24 -3.01 3.30
CA LEU A 201 7.12 -3.60 2.28
C LEU A 201 8.51 -3.79 2.90
N PHE A 202 8.80 -5.01 3.35
CA PHE A 202 10.07 -5.33 3.99
C PHE A 202 10.44 -6.80 3.73
N LEU A 203 11.49 -7.28 4.40
CA LEU A 203 12.04 -8.62 4.24
C LEU A 203 11.02 -9.72 4.57
N ASP A 204 11.27 -10.93 4.07
CA ASP A 204 10.47 -12.10 4.39
C ASP A 204 10.52 -12.45 5.88
N ASP A 205 9.43 -13.04 6.39
CA ASP A 205 9.29 -13.40 7.80
C ASP A 205 9.57 -12.24 8.76
N THR A 206 9.06 -11.05 8.44
CA THR A 206 9.11 -9.86 9.30
C THR A 206 7.70 -9.38 9.66
N ALA A 207 7.59 -8.66 10.78
CA ALA A 207 6.33 -8.07 11.24
C ALA A 207 6.54 -6.59 11.57
N CYS A 208 5.52 -5.78 11.35
CA CYS A 208 5.55 -4.34 11.58
C CYS A 208 4.67 -3.92 12.75
N ASN A 209 5.16 -2.97 13.53
CA ASN A 209 4.33 -2.22 14.49
C ASN A 209 3.82 -0.95 13.80
N LEU A 210 2.50 -0.73 13.82
CA LEU A 210 1.85 0.36 13.10
C LEU A 210 1.15 1.32 14.04
N ALA A 211 1.23 2.62 13.74
CA ALA A 211 0.43 3.64 14.40
C ALA A 211 0.09 4.79 13.46
N SER A 212 -0.99 5.51 13.74
CA SER A 212 -1.45 6.65 12.93
C SER A 212 -1.74 7.88 13.79
N ILE A 213 -1.17 9.01 13.40
CA ILE A 213 -1.40 10.30 14.05
C ILE A 213 -2.62 11.00 13.41
N ASN A 214 -3.62 11.37 14.21
CA ASN A 214 -4.78 12.13 13.72
C ASN A 214 -4.44 13.61 13.52
N LEU A 215 -4.27 14.03 12.26
CA LEU A 215 -3.80 15.38 11.90
C LEU A 215 -4.71 16.51 12.38
N VAL A 216 -6.02 16.29 12.48
CA VAL A 216 -6.99 17.32 12.88
C VAL A 216 -6.81 17.71 14.35
N LYS A 217 -6.18 16.87 15.19
CA LYS A 217 -5.90 17.17 16.61
C LYS A 217 -4.80 18.22 16.80
N PHE A 218 -4.10 18.59 15.74
CA PHE A 218 -3.04 19.60 15.75
C PHE A 218 -3.52 20.96 15.24
N LEU A 219 -4.82 21.11 14.95
CA LEU A 219 -5.40 22.42 14.71
C LEU A 219 -5.71 23.12 16.04
N ASP A 220 -5.29 24.37 16.17
CA ASP A 220 -5.71 25.23 17.28
C ASP A 220 -7.14 25.77 17.07
N GLY A 221 -7.65 26.54 18.06
CA GLY A 221 -8.98 27.15 17.98
C GLY A 221 -9.17 28.17 16.85
N ARG A 222 -8.10 28.57 16.17
CA ARG A 222 -8.10 29.48 15.02
C ARG A 222 -7.91 28.73 13.68
N GLY A 223 -7.70 27.42 13.72
CA GLY A 223 -7.43 26.59 12.53
C GLY A 223 -5.96 26.62 12.08
N THR A 224 -5.04 27.10 12.92
CA THR A 224 -3.59 27.05 12.64
C THR A 224 -3.05 25.67 12.99
N PHE A 225 -2.15 25.13 12.16
CA PHE A 225 -1.48 23.85 12.47
C PHE A 225 -0.35 24.06 13.49
N ASP A 226 -0.45 23.40 14.63
CA ASP A 226 0.59 23.35 15.65
C ASP A 226 1.66 22.31 15.25
N LEU A 227 2.64 22.79 14.49
CA LEU A 227 3.74 21.98 13.98
C LEU A 227 4.63 21.43 15.11
N GLU A 228 4.84 22.19 16.18
CA GLU A 228 5.69 21.78 17.29
C GLU A 228 5.03 20.64 18.07
N ARG A 229 3.73 20.74 18.34
CA ARG A 229 2.98 19.63 18.94
C ARG A 229 2.97 18.39 18.04
N TYR A 230 2.88 18.56 16.73
CA TYR A 230 2.99 17.44 15.78
C TYR A 230 4.37 16.78 15.86
N ARG A 231 5.45 17.56 15.91
CA ARG A 231 6.82 17.08 16.12
C ARG A 231 6.92 16.21 17.38
N GLN A 232 6.42 16.71 18.51
CA GLN A 232 6.44 15.97 19.78
C GLN A 232 5.63 14.67 19.72
N ALA A 233 4.50 14.67 19.02
CA ALA A 233 3.71 13.46 18.82
C ALA A 233 4.48 12.42 18.00
N VAL A 234 5.13 12.82 16.90
CA VAL A 234 5.98 11.92 16.09
C VAL A 234 7.07 11.30 16.94
N ARG A 235 7.83 12.10 17.69
CA ARG A 235 8.91 11.63 18.58
C ARG A 235 8.41 10.63 19.60
N THR A 236 7.32 10.98 20.29
CA THR A 236 6.71 10.13 21.32
C THR A 236 6.25 8.81 20.74
N MET A 237 5.60 8.83 19.58
CA MET A 237 5.11 7.61 18.94
C MET A 237 6.25 6.71 18.47
N ILE A 238 7.31 7.26 17.85
CA ILE A 238 8.47 6.46 17.47
C ILE A 238 9.11 5.79 18.68
N LEU A 239 9.31 6.52 19.78
CA LEU A 239 9.87 5.95 21.00
C LEU A 239 8.97 4.86 21.59
N ALA A 240 7.65 5.09 21.65
CA ALA A 240 6.72 4.10 22.15
C ALA A 240 6.68 2.83 21.27
N MET A 241 6.72 3.01 19.96
CA MET A 241 6.74 1.91 18.99
C MET A 241 8.06 1.14 19.01
N GLU A 242 9.19 1.80 19.29
CA GLU A 242 10.47 1.13 19.54
C GLU A 242 10.38 0.22 20.76
N ILE A 243 9.85 0.74 21.88
CA ILE A 243 9.70 -0.03 23.13
C ILE A 243 8.79 -1.24 22.94
N ILE A 244 7.69 -1.09 22.18
CA ILE A 244 6.72 -2.18 22.01
C ILE A 244 7.25 -3.33 21.15
N VAL A 245 8.32 -3.15 20.36
CA VAL A 245 8.97 -4.26 19.64
C VAL A 245 9.40 -5.34 20.64
N ASP A 246 10.06 -4.95 21.73
CA ASP A 246 10.55 -5.90 22.72
C ASP A 246 9.44 -6.47 23.62
N ALA A 247 8.36 -5.69 23.83
CA ALA A 247 7.20 -6.13 24.61
C ALA A 247 6.19 -6.98 23.80
N SER A 248 6.39 -7.12 22.49
CA SER A 248 5.49 -7.86 21.61
C SER A 248 5.69 -9.37 21.71
N SER A 249 4.63 -10.13 21.42
CA SER A 249 4.70 -11.57 21.24
C SER A 249 4.59 -11.92 19.76
N TYR A 250 5.45 -12.83 19.31
CA TYR A 250 5.55 -13.21 17.90
C TYR A 250 5.22 -14.70 17.71
N PRO A 251 4.48 -15.07 16.65
CA PRO A 251 3.96 -16.43 16.49
C PRO A 251 4.99 -17.44 16.00
N THR A 252 6.14 -17.00 15.48
CA THR A 252 7.25 -17.88 15.07
C THR A 252 8.59 -17.32 15.58
N PRO A 253 9.56 -18.19 15.90
CA PRO A 253 10.90 -17.75 16.33
C PRO A 253 11.62 -16.88 15.29
N THR A 254 11.46 -17.18 14.00
CA THR A 254 12.07 -16.41 12.91
C THR A 254 11.53 -14.98 12.86
N ILE A 255 10.21 -14.81 12.93
CA ILE A 255 9.59 -13.48 12.95
C ILE A 255 10.04 -12.71 14.19
N ALA A 256 10.08 -13.37 15.35
CA ALA A 256 10.57 -12.76 16.59
C ALA A 256 12.00 -12.23 16.43
N GLN A 257 12.92 -13.08 15.96
CA GLN A 257 14.31 -12.71 15.77
C GLN A 257 14.46 -11.56 14.78
N ASN A 258 13.77 -11.62 13.63
CA ASN A 258 13.82 -10.57 12.64
C ASN A 258 13.22 -9.25 13.15
N SER A 259 12.14 -9.29 13.93
CA SER A 259 11.57 -8.10 14.55
C SER A 259 12.55 -7.42 15.51
N HIS A 260 13.33 -8.16 16.31
CA HIS A 260 14.38 -7.57 17.14
C HIS A 260 15.62 -7.13 16.33
N ASP A 261 15.99 -7.87 15.28
CA ASP A 261 17.17 -7.57 14.46
C ASP A 261 16.97 -6.28 13.63
N PHE A 262 15.77 -6.09 13.08
CA PHE A 262 15.45 -5.00 12.15
C PHE A 262 14.57 -3.89 12.73
N ARG A 263 13.81 -4.16 13.79
CA ARG A 263 12.92 -3.20 14.49
C ARG A 263 12.05 -2.36 13.53
N PRO A 264 11.32 -2.97 12.58
CA PRO A 264 10.56 -2.22 11.58
C PRO A 264 9.32 -1.54 12.18
N LEU A 265 9.23 -0.22 11.98
CA LEU A 265 8.14 0.62 12.46
C LEU A 265 7.42 1.28 11.28
N GLY A 266 6.09 1.37 11.34
CA GLY A 266 5.27 2.09 10.37
C GLY A 266 4.40 3.14 11.04
N LEU A 267 4.93 4.36 11.14
CA LEU A 267 4.18 5.51 11.62
C LEU A 267 3.58 6.26 10.43
N GLY A 268 2.26 6.43 10.44
CA GLY A 268 1.52 7.18 9.44
C GLY A 268 0.67 8.29 10.06
N PHE A 269 -0.23 8.84 9.25
CA PHE A 269 -1.21 9.81 9.69
C PHE A 269 -2.61 9.50 9.16
N ALA A 270 -3.63 9.98 9.87
CA ALA A 270 -5.03 9.87 9.53
C ALA A 270 -5.68 11.26 9.39
N ASN A 271 -6.85 11.30 8.77
CA ASN A 271 -7.67 12.51 8.59
C ASN A 271 -7.01 13.64 7.78
N LEU A 272 -6.14 13.29 6.81
CA LEU A 272 -5.59 14.25 5.86
C LEU A 272 -6.71 14.97 5.08
N GLY A 273 -7.72 14.23 4.60
CA GLY A 273 -8.85 14.82 3.88
C GLY A 273 -9.60 15.86 4.73
N SER A 274 -9.88 15.55 5.99
CA SER A 274 -10.53 16.49 6.91
C SER A 274 -9.68 17.73 7.19
N LEU A 275 -8.36 17.58 7.29
CA LEU A 275 -7.43 18.71 7.43
C LEU A 275 -7.46 19.61 6.19
N VAL A 276 -7.38 19.01 5.00
CA VAL A 276 -7.47 19.72 3.71
C VAL A 276 -8.78 20.51 3.60
N MET A 277 -9.91 19.89 4.01
CA MET A 277 -11.22 20.56 4.06
C MET A 277 -11.25 21.71 5.07
N HIS A 278 -10.60 21.58 6.24
CA HIS A 278 -10.51 22.66 7.23
C HIS A 278 -9.81 23.92 6.68
N TYR A 279 -8.82 23.73 5.80
CA TYR A 279 -8.17 24.82 5.08
C TYR A 279 -8.96 25.35 3.88
N GLY A 280 -10.13 24.79 3.58
CA GLY A 280 -10.92 25.17 2.41
C GLY A 280 -10.24 24.81 1.09
N LEU A 281 -9.33 23.84 1.11
CA LEU A 281 -8.60 23.37 -0.08
C LEU A 281 -9.34 22.18 -0.70
N ALA A 282 -9.34 22.11 -2.04
CA ALA A 282 -9.79 20.89 -2.72
C ALA A 282 -8.72 19.80 -2.62
N TYR A 283 -9.14 18.54 -2.46
CA TYR A 283 -8.23 17.41 -2.24
C TYR A 283 -7.31 17.14 -3.43
N ASP A 284 -7.84 17.28 -4.65
CA ASP A 284 -7.13 17.11 -5.91
C ASP A 284 -6.45 18.40 -6.41
N SER A 285 -6.34 19.43 -5.56
CA SER A 285 -5.65 20.68 -5.88
C SER A 285 -4.14 20.60 -5.66
N GLU A 286 -3.40 21.49 -6.32
CA GLU A 286 -1.97 21.65 -6.06
C GLU A 286 -1.68 22.04 -4.59
N PRO A 287 -2.36 23.03 -3.99
CA PRO A 287 -2.21 23.31 -2.56
C PRO A 287 -2.49 22.11 -1.64
N GLY A 288 -3.54 21.32 -1.93
CA GLY A 288 -3.86 20.13 -1.15
C GLY A 288 -2.75 19.07 -1.20
N ARG A 289 -2.18 18.82 -2.39
CA ARG A 289 -1.02 17.94 -2.57
C ARG A 289 0.23 18.47 -1.87
N SER A 290 0.50 19.77 -1.95
CA SER A 290 1.65 20.40 -1.31
C SER A 290 1.58 20.30 0.22
N LEU A 291 0.40 20.47 0.80
CA LEU A 291 0.17 20.26 2.24
C LEU A 291 0.45 18.80 2.63
N ALA A 292 -0.13 17.84 1.90
CA ALA A 292 0.09 16.42 2.15
C ALA A 292 1.57 16.03 2.08
N ALA A 293 2.28 16.50 1.03
CA ALA A 293 3.70 16.26 0.85
C ALA A 293 4.54 16.85 1.99
N SER A 294 4.21 18.07 2.43
CA SER A 294 4.92 18.74 3.53
C SER A 294 4.77 17.98 4.85
N LEU A 295 3.55 17.51 5.16
CA LEU A 295 3.28 16.72 6.37
C LEU A 295 3.96 15.35 6.36
N ALA A 296 3.97 14.68 5.19
CA ALA A 296 4.65 13.39 5.02
C ALA A 296 6.18 13.51 5.08
N ALA A 297 6.74 14.54 4.45
CA ALA A 297 8.17 14.82 4.53
C ALA A 297 8.60 15.12 5.96
N PHE A 298 7.83 15.94 6.68
CA PHE A 298 8.08 16.25 8.08
C PHE A 298 8.02 15.01 8.98
N LEU A 299 6.96 14.19 8.83
CA LEU A 299 6.81 12.93 9.56
C LEU A 299 8.03 12.02 9.37
N SER A 300 8.47 11.88 8.12
CA SER A 300 9.62 11.03 7.76
C SER A 300 10.92 11.57 8.36
N ALA A 301 11.14 12.88 8.25
CA ALA A 301 12.35 13.53 8.76
C ALA A 301 12.46 13.42 10.28
N GLU A 302 11.39 13.76 11.02
CA GLU A 302 11.38 13.67 12.48
C GLU A 302 11.43 12.21 12.96
N GLY A 303 10.80 11.29 12.22
CA GLY A 303 10.86 9.86 12.48
C GLY A 303 12.30 9.32 12.40
N TYR A 304 13.00 9.61 11.30
CA TYR A 304 14.42 9.25 11.15
C TYR A 304 15.32 9.95 12.15
N HIS A 305 15.07 11.23 12.43
CA HIS A 305 15.82 11.96 13.44
C HIS A 305 15.72 11.25 14.80
N THR A 306 14.50 10.99 15.27
CA THR A 306 14.23 10.28 16.53
C THR A 306 14.88 8.90 16.56
N SER A 307 14.76 8.13 15.47
CA SER A 307 15.40 6.82 15.33
C SER A 307 16.93 6.91 15.48
N ALA A 308 17.56 7.92 14.89
CA ALA A 308 18.99 8.15 15.05
C ALA A 308 19.37 8.52 16.49
N GLU A 309 18.52 9.23 17.24
CA GLU A 309 18.77 9.52 18.66
C GLU A 309 18.71 8.26 19.52
N ILE A 310 17.74 7.39 19.26
CA ILE A 310 17.62 6.08 19.91
C ILE A 310 18.86 5.25 19.62
N ALA A 311 19.27 5.17 18.36
CA ALA A 311 20.44 4.41 17.94
C ALA A 311 21.74 4.89 18.60
N ARG A 312 21.91 6.20 18.83
CA ARG A 312 23.08 6.74 19.56
C ARG A 312 23.15 6.25 21.00
N ARG A 313 22.03 5.90 21.63
CA ARG A 313 21.98 5.45 23.04
C ARG A 313 21.95 3.93 23.17
N MET A 314 21.20 3.26 22.30
CA MET A 314 20.88 1.83 22.40
C MET A 314 21.64 0.95 21.39
N GLY A 315 22.34 1.58 20.44
CA GLY A 315 22.92 0.90 19.29
C GLY A 315 21.98 0.90 18.07
N SER A 316 22.56 0.83 16.87
CA SER A 316 21.80 0.67 15.63
C SER A 316 21.14 -0.70 15.52
N VAL A 317 20.24 -0.86 14.55
CA VAL A 317 19.72 -2.20 14.21
C VAL A 317 20.90 -3.12 13.86
N ARG A 318 20.82 -4.40 14.27
CA ARG A 318 21.96 -5.35 14.19
C ARG A 318 22.42 -5.62 12.75
N ARG A 319 21.51 -5.48 11.79
CA ARG A 319 21.72 -5.75 10.36
C ARG A 319 21.55 -4.50 9.51
N LEU A 320 22.08 -3.37 9.95
CA LEU A 320 22.35 -2.30 8.99
C LEU A 320 23.30 -2.87 7.92
N PRO A 321 23.07 -2.60 6.62
CA PRO A 321 24.11 -2.84 5.65
C PRO A 321 25.35 -2.05 6.11
N GLU A 322 26.52 -2.71 6.16
CA GLU A 322 27.78 -1.97 6.17
C GLU A 322 27.77 -1.01 4.98
N GLU A 323 28.31 0.20 5.16
CA GLU A 323 28.48 1.16 4.06
C GLU A 323 29.08 0.39 2.88
N PRO A 324 28.45 0.42 1.69
CA PRO A 324 29.00 -0.26 0.54
C PRO A 324 30.42 0.26 0.32
N GLY A 325 31.41 -0.64 0.26
CA GLY A 325 32.77 -0.27 -0.12
C GLY A 325 32.76 0.52 -1.44
N PRO A 326 33.82 1.28 -1.76
CA PRO A 326 33.86 2.16 -2.93
C PRO A 326 33.48 1.49 -4.26
N ASP A 327 33.63 0.16 -4.34
CA ASP A 327 33.39 -0.66 -5.54
C ASP A 327 32.05 -1.42 -5.55
N ALA A 328 31.21 -1.30 -4.51
CA ALA A 328 29.92 -1.96 -4.49
C ALA A 328 28.94 -1.32 -5.49
N PRO A 329 28.11 -2.09 -6.21
CA PRO A 329 27.11 -1.56 -7.12
C PRO A 329 26.17 -0.64 -6.35
N ARG A 330 26.31 0.68 -6.55
CA ARG A 330 25.35 1.65 -6.06
C ARG A 330 24.09 1.48 -6.91
N HIS A 331 23.17 0.63 -6.47
CA HIS A 331 21.80 0.66 -6.95
C HIS A 331 21.31 2.10 -6.75
N GLY A 332 21.03 2.76 -7.87
CA GLY A 332 20.96 4.20 -7.92
C GLY A 332 19.93 4.72 -6.94
N LYS A 333 20.37 5.42 -5.87
CA LYS A 333 19.53 6.40 -5.20
C LYS A 333 18.84 7.19 -6.31
N ALA A 334 17.51 7.13 -6.33
CA ALA A 334 16.63 7.66 -7.36
C ALA A 334 17.34 8.73 -8.21
N ARG A 335 17.87 8.32 -9.37
CA ARG A 335 18.19 9.31 -10.39
C ARG A 335 16.89 10.06 -10.58
N GLY A 336 16.90 11.37 -10.33
CA GLY A 336 15.75 12.23 -10.58
C GLY A 336 15.29 12.00 -12.00
N ARG A 337 14.31 11.09 -12.19
CA ARG A 337 13.57 10.96 -13.43
C ARG A 337 12.69 12.20 -13.42
N GLY A 338 13.23 13.30 -13.96
CA GLY A 338 12.46 14.48 -14.27
C GLY A 338 11.19 14.03 -14.97
N ARG A 339 10.04 14.56 -14.54
CA ARG A 339 8.80 14.40 -15.28
C ARG A 339 9.11 14.67 -16.75
N PRO A 340 8.68 13.81 -17.69
CA PRO A 340 8.71 14.22 -19.09
C PRO A 340 7.86 15.49 -19.17
N ASP A 341 8.45 16.55 -19.70
CA ASP A 341 7.75 17.78 -20.01
C ASP A 341 6.45 17.43 -20.75
N ARG A 342 5.31 17.71 -20.13
CA ARG A 342 4.04 17.81 -20.84
C ARG A 342 4.08 19.09 -21.67
N GLN A 343 4.88 19.11 -22.72
CA GLN A 343 4.67 20.02 -23.83
C GLN A 343 3.59 19.41 -24.74
N GLY A 344 2.53 20.18 -24.98
CA GLY A 344 1.61 19.96 -26.09
C GLY A 344 0.26 19.36 -25.72
N ARG A 345 -0.66 20.22 -25.26
CA ARG A 345 -2.03 20.41 -25.78
C ARG A 345 -2.77 21.40 -24.88
N SER A 346 -2.73 22.67 -25.26
CA SER A 346 -3.72 23.65 -24.80
C SER A 346 -5.07 23.33 -25.44
N PRO A 347 -6.20 23.38 -24.72
CA PRO A 347 -7.49 23.67 -25.34
C PRO A 347 -7.58 25.17 -25.61
N ASP A 348 -7.93 25.51 -26.83
CA ASP A 348 -8.19 26.88 -27.28
C ASP A 348 -9.21 27.59 -26.40
N HIS A 349 -8.86 28.75 -25.85
CA HIS A 349 -9.80 29.86 -25.65
C HIS A 349 -9.03 31.21 -25.61
N PRO A 350 -9.61 32.29 -26.15
CA PRO A 350 -8.86 33.44 -26.62
C PRO A 350 -8.46 34.42 -25.51
N VAL A 351 -7.33 35.05 -25.78
CA VAL A 351 -6.66 36.14 -25.05
C VAL A 351 -7.56 37.37 -24.91
N CYS A 352 -7.69 37.88 -23.68
CA CYS A 352 -7.93 39.30 -23.43
C CYS A 352 -6.67 39.89 -22.80
N GLY A 353 -6.06 40.85 -23.50
CA GLY A 353 -4.82 41.50 -23.12
C GLY A 353 -4.98 42.55 -22.02
N GLY A 354 -3.86 42.85 -21.37
CA GLY A 354 -3.70 43.97 -20.45
C GLY A 354 -2.24 44.00 -19.97
N GLY A 355 -1.47 44.97 -20.46
CA GLY A 355 -0.02 45.03 -20.32
C GLY A 355 0.48 45.51 -18.95
N GLY A 356 1.78 45.31 -18.73
CA GLY A 356 2.54 45.88 -17.62
C GLY A 356 3.99 45.40 -17.66
N ARG A 357 4.92 46.32 -17.93
CA ARG A 357 6.38 46.11 -17.98
C ARG A 357 6.99 45.90 -16.58
N PRO A 358 8.23 45.37 -16.47
CA PRO A 358 8.82 44.87 -15.23
C PRO A 358 9.56 45.95 -14.45
N LEU A 359 9.62 45.80 -13.12
CA LEU A 359 10.56 46.54 -12.25
C LEU A 359 11.39 45.56 -11.42
N ALA A 360 12.67 45.89 -11.32
CA ALA A 360 13.74 45.11 -10.71
C ALA A 360 13.90 45.42 -9.20
N ARG A 361 14.45 44.41 -8.50
CA ARG A 361 15.42 44.43 -7.38
C ARG A 361 15.19 45.37 -6.17
N ASP A 362 15.02 44.78 -4.99
CA ASP A 362 16.03 44.67 -3.91
C ASP A 362 15.38 44.24 -2.57
N GLY A 363 16.12 43.54 -1.70
CA GLY A 363 15.82 43.44 -0.26
C GLY A 363 15.95 42.06 0.38
N GLU A 364 16.99 41.88 1.19
CA GLU A 364 17.23 40.74 2.09
C GLU A 364 16.18 40.62 3.21
N GLY A 365 15.90 39.39 3.66
CA GLY A 365 15.10 39.12 4.87
C GLY A 365 14.82 37.62 5.08
N GLY A 366 15.23 37.09 6.24
CA GLY A 366 15.18 35.65 6.58
C GLY A 366 13.79 35.01 6.46
N GLY A 367 13.73 33.87 5.75
CA GLY A 367 12.50 33.15 5.48
C GLY A 367 12.17 32.11 6.56
N THR A 368 11.17 32.42 7.39
CA THR A 368 10.29 31.40 7.98
C THR A 368 9.33 30.90 6.91
N LEU A 369 9.21 29.58 6.75
CA LEU A 369 8.23 28.94 5.85
C LEU A 369 6.82 29.20 6.40
N GLY A 370 6.19 30.30 5.97
CA GLY A 370 4.80 30.61 6.23
C GLY A 370 3.88 29.82 5.31
N LEU A 371 3.08 28.92 5.88
CA LEU A 371 1.92 28.36 5.19
C LEU A 371 0.85 29.45 4.98
N PRO A 372 0.06 29.38 3.90
CA PRO A 372 -0.86 30.46 3.54
C PRO A 372 -1.91 30.69 4.64
N GLN A 373 -1.98 31.94 5.12
CA GLN A 373 -3.05 32.40 5.99
C GLN A 373 -4.33 32.65 5.16
N ARG A 374 -5.49 32.43 5.78
CA ARG A 374 -6.82 32.59 5.15
C ARG A 374 -7.04 34.02 4.63
N PRO A 375 -7.81 34.21 3.54
CA PRO A 375 -8.42 35.50 3.23
C PRO A 375 -9.51 35.83 4.26
N ASP A 376 -9.53 37.10 4.69
CA ASP A 376 -10.54 37.64 5.60
C ASP A 376 -11.92 37.66 4.91
N LEU A 377 -12.86 36.88 5.44
CA LEU A 377 -14.26 36.87 4.98
C LEU A 377 -15.09 37.56 6.04
N GLY A 378 -15.54 38.77 5.69
CA GLY A 378 -16.29 39.68 6.55
C GLY A 378 -17.55 39.09 7.19
N HIS A 379 -17.84 39.64 8.37
CA HIS A 379 -19.02 39.52 9.22
C HIS A 379 -20.30 39.00 8.53
N ARG A 380 -20.90 37.95 9.10
CA ARG A 380 -22.34 37.67 9.01
C ARG A 380 -22.96 37.76 10.41
N PRO A 381 -24.20 38.28 10.53
CA PRO A 381 -24.85 38.49 11.82
C PRO A 381 -25.49 37.21 12.36
N ASP A 382 -25.62 37.18 13.69
CA ASP A 382 -26.20 36.12 14.51
C ASP A 382 -27.58 35.65 14.04
N ARG A 383 -27.83 34.34 14.13
CA ARG A 383 -29.17 33.75 14.07
C ARG A 383 -29.42 32.86 15.27
N ASP A 384 -30.45 33.27 15.99
CA ASP A 384 -31.16 32.68 17.13
C ASP A 384 -31.10 31.16 17.29
N ASP A 385 -30.76 30.78 18.53
CA ASP A 385 -31.02 29.49 19.15
C ASP A 385 -32.53 29.23 19.31
N ARG A 386 -33.08 28.28 18.54
CA ARG A 386 -34.21 27.45 18.96
C ARG A 386 -34.11 26.04 18.36
N ALA A 387 -33.74 25.07 19.18
CA ALA A 387 -33.91 23.66 18.91
C ALA A 387 -35.38 23.24 19.11
N PRO A 388 -35.96 22.38 18.25
CA PRO A 388 -37.11 21.57 18.62
C PRO A 388 -36.67 20.15 19.00
N ASP A 389 -37.21 19.74 20.14
CA ASP A 389 -37.15 18.43 20.76
C ASP A 389 -37.79 17.33 19.88
N GLY A 390 -37.28 16.10 20.02
CA GLY A 390 -38.06 14.89 19.77
C GLY A 390 -37.87 14.17 18.43
N MET A 391 -36.99 13.16 18.41
CA MET A 391 -37.34 11.84 17.88
C MET A 391 -36.34 10.77 18.37
N ARG A 392 -36.78 9.96 19.33
CA ARG A 392 -36.15 8.69 19.68
C ARG A 392 -36.55 7.66 18.63
N HIS A 393 -35.57 6.99 18.01
CA HIS A 393 -35.81 5.73 17.31
C HIS A 393 -35.23 4.54 18.10
N PRO A 394 -35.92 3.39 18.10
CA PRO A 394 -35.50 2.20 18.83
C PRO A 394 -34.43 1.42 18.06
N ARG A 395 -33.52 0.77 18.79
CA ARG A 395 -32.62 -0.27 18.25
C ARG A 395 -33.43 -1.54 17.99
N PRO A 396 -33.12 -2.26 16.90
CA PRO A 396 -32.25 -3.44 17.03
C PRO A 396 -30.83 -3.20 16.52
#